data_AF-A0A933LCH5-F1
#
_entry.id   AF-A0A933LCH5-F1
#
_cell.length_a   1.000
_cell.length_b   1.000
_cell.length_c   1.000
_cell.angle_alpha   90.00
_cell.angle_beta   90.00
_cell.angle_gamma   90.00
#
_symmetry.space_group_name_H-M   'P 1'
#
loop_
_entity.id
_entity.type
_entity.pdbx_description
1 polymer ?
#
loop_
_entity_poly.entity_id
_entity_poly.type
_entity_poly.pdbx_seq_one_letter_code
_entity_poly.pdbx_strand_id
1 'polypeptide(L)'
;MDERRRFPTALIPIVCLVLGASLGIAARAWMRLISTDPEFTWNGTIFIVLGFTVFGFAQGVALAVRRATERRWIVTTARTFGFVGTLPLFVAAGGIMMPTVIFGGLARHRVDWPTWTRVVFVVLGSTSIMFVGLQLHDHWAWGWRWWAGMAGLFAVYGGVIALERGSMPPQRDGWQLPGVVRVATVVAAVLAMVLPIVGAGLA
;
A
#
# COMPACT_ATOMS: atom_id res chain seq x y z
N MET A 1 -31.32 20.38 -5.25
CA MET A 1 -30.68 19.10 -4.83
C MET A 1 -30.16 18.44 -6.08
N ASP A 2 -28.84 18.44 -6.28
CA ASP A 2 -28.23 18.05 -7.55
C ASP A 2 -28.02 16.52 -7.59
N GLU A 3 -28.88 15.81 -8.32
CA GLU A 3 -28.79 14.36 -8.61
C GLU A 3 -27.64 14.00 -9.57
N ARG A 4 -26.86 14.98 -10.02
CA ARG A 4 -25.78 14.78 -10.98
C ARG A 4 -24.61 14.03 -10.32
N ARG A 5 -24.60 12.72 -10.56
CA ARG A 5 -23.49 11.75 -10.40
C ARG A 5 -23.31 11.15 -9.00
N ARG A 6 -24.36 10.51 -8.45
CA ARG A 6 -24.11 9.36 -7.54
C ARG A 6 -23.54 8.23 -8.39
N PHE A 7 -22.21 8.14 -8.46
CA PHE A 7 -21.56 6.93 -8.96
C PHE A 7 -22.20 5.72 -8.25
N PRO A 8 -22.71 4.72 -8.97
CA PRO A 8 -23.34 3.57 -8.35
C PRO A 8 -22.33 2.93 -7.41
N THR A 9 -22.67 2.78 -6.13
CA THR A 9 -21.78 2.17 -5.14
C THR A 9 -21.33 0.76 -5.57
N ALA A 10 -22.17 0.07 -6.36
CA ALA A 10 -21.87 -1.22 -6.97
C ALA A 10 -20.75 -1.19 -8.03
N LEU A 11 -20.47 -0.05 -8.68
CA LEU A 11 -19.39 0.08 -9.66
C LEU A 11 -18.02 0.31 -9.01
N ILE A 12 -17.97 0.73 -7.74
CA ILE A 12 -16.71 1.05 -7.06
C ILE A 12 -15.75 -0.15 -7.01
N PRO A 13 -16.18 -1.38 -6.64
CA PRO A 13 -15.29 -2.54 -6.65
C PRO A 13 -14.74 -2.86 -8.03
N ILE A 14 -15.55 -2.71 -9.08
CA ILE A 14 -15.16 -2.97 -10.47
C ILE A 14 -14.10 -1.94 -10.91
N VAL A 15 -14.33 -0.66 -10.65
CA VAL A 15 -13.36 0.40 -10.96
C VAL A 15 -12.05 0.17 -10.22
N CYS A 16 -12.10 -0.14 -8.91
CA CYS A 16 -10.88 -0.38 -8.15
C CYS A 16 -10.17 -1.69 -8.56
N LEU A 17 -10.91 -2.72 -8.99
CA LEU A 17 -10.34 -3.95 -9.57
C LEU A 17 -9.55 -3.62 -10.85
N VAL A 18 -10.14 -2.85 -11.77
CA VAL A 18 -9.46 -2.41 -13.01
C VAL A 18 -8.24 -1.56 -12.69
N LEU A 19 -8.35 -0.60 -11.78
CA LEU A 19 -7.21 0.21 -11.33
C LEU A 19 -6.10 -0.63 -10.71
N GLY A 20 -6.46 -1.63 -9.91
CA GLY A 20 -5.52 -2.62 -9.38
C GLY A 20 -4.79 -3.36 -10.49
N ALA A 21 -5.54 -3.98 -11.42
CA ALA A 21 -4.95 -4.67 -12.57
C ALA A 21 -4.01 -3.77 -13.39
N SER A 22 -4.44 -2.52 -13.67
CA SER A 22 -3.61 -1.53 -14.37
C SER A 22 -2.34 -1.19 -13.60
N LEU A 23 -2.40 -1.02 -12.27
CA LEU A 23 -1.21 -0.81 -11.45
C LEU A 23 -0.27 -2.03 -11.46
N GLY A 24 -0.80 -3.25 -11.47
CA GLY A 24 0.02 -4.47 -11.58
C GLY A 24 0.75 -4.56 -12.92
N ILE A 25 0.08 -4.22 -14.01
CA ILE A 25 0.69 -4.14 -15.36
C ILE A 25 1.77 -3.05 -15.37
N ALA A 26 1.46 -1.86 -14.84
CA ALA A 26 2.42 -0.76 -14.75
C ALA A 26 3.64 -1.12 -13.90
N ALA A 27 3.44 -1.77 -12.75
CA ALA A 27 4.52 -2.25 -11.90
C ALA A 27 5.41 -3.26 -12.63
N ARG A 28 4.82 -4.17 -13.41
CA ARG A 28 5.58 -5.12 -14.22
C ARG A 28 6.37 -4.44 -15.34
N ALA A 29 5.76 -3.51 -16.05
CA ALA A 29 6.43 -2.74 -17.09
C ALA A 29 7.57 -1.88 -16.52
N TRP A 30 7.36 -1.30 -15.34
CA TRP A 30 8.38 -0.57 -14.60
C TRP A 30 9.56 -1.47 -14.21
N MET A 31 9.31 -2.63 -13.59
CA MET A 31 10.37 -3.59 -13.27
C MET A 31 11.17 -4.01 -14.51
N ARG A 32 10.51 -4.15 -15.67
CA ARG A 32 11.19 -4.41 -16.95
C ARG A 32 12.11 -3.29 -17.38
N LEU A 33 11.71 -2.04 -17.16
CA LEU A 33 12.49 -0.87 -17.53
C LEU A 33 13.77 -0.72 -16.68
N ILE A 34 13.71 -1.11 -15.41
CA ILE A 34 14.80 -0.96 -14.44
C ILE A 34 15.57 -2.27 -14.18
N SER A 35 15.48 -3.28 -15.04
CA SER A 35 16.25 -4.53 -14.84
C SER A 35 17.43 -4.56 -15.79
N THR A 36 18.63 -4.84 -15.27
CA THR A 36 19.83 -5.07 -16.10
C THR A 36 19.79 -6.45 -16.77
N ASP A 37 19.34 -7.47 -16.03
CA ASP A 37 19.28 -8.87 -16.46
C ASP A 37 17.86 -9.43 -16.23
N PRO A 38 16.97 -9.31 -17.23
CA PRO A 38 15.55 -9.55 -17.03
C PRO A 38 15.17 -11.04 -17.10
N GLU A 39 15.17 -11.74 -15.97
CA GLU A 39 14.61 -13.10 -15.85
C GLU A 39 13.08 -13.08 -15.65
N PHE A 40 12.35 -12.51 -16.62
CA PHE A 40 10.90 -12.35 -16.49
C PHE A 40 10.10 -13.53 -17.00
N THR A 41 9.46 -14.26 -16.08
CA THR A 41 8.51 -15.32 -16.41
C THR A 41 7.07 -14.82 -16.59
N TRP A 42 6.27 -15.57 -17.35
CA TRP A 42 4.81 -15.37 -17.45
C TRP A 42 4.12 -15.63 -16.11
N ASN A 43 4.53 -16.68 -15.40
CA ASN A 43 3.98 -17.02 -14.08
C ASN A 43 4.16 -15.87 -13.08
N GLY A 44 5.36 -15.27 -13.01
CA GLY A 44 5.61 -14.10 -12.17
C GLY A 44 4.78 -12.88 -12.58
N THR A 45 4.56 -12.68 -13.88
CA THR A 45 3.72 -11.59 -14.39
C THR A 45 2.27 -11.76 -13.98
N ILE A 46 1.70 -12.94 -14.18
CA ILE A 46 0.32 -13.27 -13.79
C ILE A 46 0.17 -13.11 -12.28
N PHE A 47 1.14 -13.59 -11.50
CA PHE A 47 1.13 -13.47 -10.04
C PHE A 47 1.07 -12.00 -9.58
N ILE A 48 1.92 -11.12 -10.14
CA ILE A 48 1.93 -9.70 -9.82
C ILE A 48 0.58 -9.05 -10.19
N VAL A 49 0.12 -9.24 -11.43
CA VAL A 49 -1.13 -8.62 -11.89
C VAL A 49 -2.31 -9.09 -11.05
N LEU A 50 -2.38 -10.39 -10.74
CA LEU A 50 -3.43 -10.96 -9.89
C LEU A 50 -3.38 -10.40 -8.47
N GLY A 51 -2.18 -10.29 -7.86
CA GLY A 51 -2.02 -9.71 -6.53
C GLY A 51 -2.52 -8.27 -6.45
N PHE A 52 -2.16 -7.44 -7.43
CA PHE A 52 -2.66 -6.06 -7.53
C PHE A 52 -4.17 -5.99 -7.84
N THR A 53 -4.69 -6.93 -8.62
CA THR A 53 -6.13 -7.01 -8.93
C THR A 53 -6.95 -7.36 -7.68
N VAL A 54 -6.48 -8.35 -6.89
CA VAL A 54 -7.08 -8.73 -5.60
C VAL A 54 -7.03 -7.56 -4.62
N PHE A 55 -5.88 -6.87 -4.52
CA PHE A 55 -5.74 -5.66 -3.73
C PHE A 55 -6.76 -4.58 -4.12
N GLY A 56 -6.81 -4.23 -5.41
CA GLY A 56 -7.72 -3.22 -5.93
C GLY A 56 -9.18 -3.56 -5.65
N PHE A 57 -9.59 -4.81 -5.89
CA PHE A 57 -10.92 -5.30 -5.57
C PHE A 57 -11.24 -5.18 -4.07
N ALA A 58 -10.33 -5.64 -3.20
CA ALA A 58 -10.53 -5.61 -1.75
C ALA A 58 -10.70 -4.17 -1.22
N GLN A 59 -9.87 -3.24 -1.71
CA GLN A 59 -10.03 -1.82 -1.37
C GLN A 59 -11.33 -1.23 -1.92
N GLY A 60 -11.74 -1.64 -3.12
CA GLY A 60 -13.00 -1.23 -3.73
C GLY A 60 -14.22 -1.70 -2.95
N VAL A 61 -14.23 -2.95 -2.47
CA VAL A 61 -15.28 -3.49 -1.58
C VAL A 61 -15.31 -2.71 -0.27
N ALA A 62 -14.15 -2.51 0.38
CA ALA A 62 -14.06 -1.74 1.62
C ALA A 62 -14.61 -0.31 1.45
N LEU A 63 -14.27 0.35 0.33
CA LEU A 63 -14.76 1.68 0.01
C LEU A 63 -16.27 1.70 -0.29
N ALA A 64 -16.78 0.73 -1.04
CA ALA A 64 -18.18 0.61 -1.38
C ALA A 64 -19.05 0.39 -0.13
N VAL A 65 -18.66 -0.57 0.73
CA VAL A 65 -19.36 -0.86 1.99
C VAL A 65 -19.40 0.38 2.88
N ARG A 66 -18.28 1.09 3.02
CA ARG A 66 -18.20 2.33 3.81
C ARG A 66 -19.13 3.44 3.31
N ARG A 67 -19.49 3.44 2.03
CA ARG A 67 -20.45 4.40 1.45
C ARG A 67 -21.90 3.91 1.53
N ALA A 68 -22.11 2.59 1.57
CA ALA A 68 -23.43 1.98 1.56
C ALA A 68 -24.05 1.84 2.96
N THR A 69 -23.23 1.68 4.00
CA THR A 69 -23.73 1.41 5.35
C THR A 69 -22.89 2.05 6.45
N GLU A 70 -23.55 2.40 7.55
CA GLU A 70 -22.93 2.83 8.80
C GLU A 70 -22.87 1.69 9.83
N ARG A 71 -23.39 0.49 9.49
CA ARG A 71 -23.37 -0.67 10.38
C ARG A 71 -21.93 -1.09 10.69
N ARG A 72 -21.55 -0.91 11.95
CA ARG A 72 -20.15 -0.95 12.43
C ARG A 72 -19.42 -2.26 12.15
N TRP A 73 -20.05 -3.39 12.45
CA TRP A 73 -19.42 -4.70 12.26
C TRP A 73 -19.17 -4.98 10.77
N ILE A 74 -20.10 -4.60 9.90
CA ILE A 74 -19.98 -4.76 8.43
C ILE A 74 -18.81 -3.94 7.91
N VAL A 75 -18.73 -2.66 8.31
CA VAL A 75 -17.60 -1.79 7.94
C VAL A 75 -16.27 -2.33 8.44
N THR A 76 -16.23 -2.85 9.67
CA THR A 76 -15.00 -3.40 10.26
C THR A 76 -14.55 -4.64 9.51
N THR A 77 -15.44 -5.59 9.22
CA THR A 77 -15.15 -6.78 8.40
C THR A 77 -14.64 -6.39 7.01
N ALA A 78 -15.28 -5.42 6.36
CA ALA A 78 -14.85 -4.97 5.03
C ALA A 78 -13.48 -4.29 5.06
N ARG A 79 -13.12 -3.58 6.14
CA ARG A 79 -11.78 -3.01 6.32
C ARG A 79 -10.72 -4.08 6.56
N THR A 80 -11.01 -5.06 7.42
CA THR A 80 -10.13 -6.21 7.64
C THR A 80 -9.90 -6.94 6.32
N PHE A 81 -10.96 -7.15 5.53
CA PHE A 81 -10.84 -7.70 4.18
C PHE A 81 -9.96 -6.84 3.27
N GLY A 82 -10.13 -5.52 3.28
CA GLY A 82 -9.26 -4.59 2.55
C GLY A 82 -7.79 -4.70 2.95
N PHE A 83 -7.50 -4.79 4.26
CA PHE A 83 -6.14 -4.94 4.79
C PHE A 83 -5.53 -6.31 4.48
N VAL A 84 -6.29 -7.40 4.63
CA VAL A 84 -5.83 -8.73 4.20
C VAL A 84 -5.58 -8.74 2.69
N GLY A 85 -6.39 -8.03 1.91
CA GLY A 85 -6.21 -7.84 0.47
C GLY A 85 -4.95 -7.09 0.07
N THR A 86 -4.25 -6.38 0.97
CA THR A 86 -2.93 -5.80 0.68
C THR A 86 -1.79 -6.81 0.77
N LEU A 87 -1.97 -7.91 1.52
CA LEU A 87 -0.90 -8.88 1.80
C LEU A 87 -0.28 -9.52 0.54
N PRO A 88 -1.03 -9.85 -0.53
CA PRO A 88 -0.44 -10.38 -1.75
C PRO A 88 0.61 -9.46 -2.39
N LEU A 89 0.56 -8.14 -2.14
CA LEU A 89 1.54 -7.18 -2.67
C LEU A 89 2.92 -7.32 -2.04
N PHE A 90 3.01 -7.93 -0.85
CA PHE A 90 4.25 -8.00 -0.07
C PHE A 90 4.97 -9.34 -0.20
N VAL A 91 4.55 -10.20 -1.13
CA VAL A 91 5.26 -11.43 -1.45
C VAL A 91 6.48 -11.12 -2.33
N ALA A 92 7.58 -11.83 -2.08
CA ALA A 92 8.85 -11.66 -2.81
C ALA A 92 9.39 -10.22 -2.76
N ALA A 93 9.73 -9.63 -3.91
CA ALA A 93 10.33 -8.29 -4.00
C ALA A 93 9.46 -7.18 -3.40
N GLY A 94 8.13 -7.37 -3.35
CA GLY A 94 7.21 -6.39 -2.79
C GLY A 94 7.34 -6.22 -1.27
N GLY A 95 7.92 -7.20 -0.56
CA GLY A 95 8.09 -7.16 0.88
C GLY A 95 8.97 -6.00 1.38
N ILE A 96 9.99 -5.63 0.60
CA ILE A 96 10.89 -4.49 0.92
C ILE A 96 10.11 -3.17 1.03
N MET A 97 9.01 -3.04 0.28
CA MET A 97 8.21 -1.83 0.20
C MET A 97 6.99 -1.85 1.13
N MET A 98 6.84 -2.91 1.95
CA MET A 98 5.79 -3.00 2.95
C MET A 98 5.76 -1.81 3.93
N PRO A 99 6.91 -1.34 4.49
CA PRO A 99 6.91 -0.17 5.36
C PRO A 99 6.37 1.08 4.66
N THR A 100 6.75 1.32 3.40
CA THR A 100 6.25 2.46 2.60
C THR A 100 4.74 2.42 2.46
N VAL A 101 4.18 1.27 2.09
CA VAL A 101 2.74 1.13 1.84
C VAL A 101 1.97 1.26 3.15
N ILE A 102 2.33 0.52 4.19
CA ILE A 102 1.61 0.55 5.47
C ILE A 102 1.72 1.93 6.13
N PHE A 103 2.93 2.46 6.29
CA PHE A 103 3.11 3.72 7.01
C PHE A 103 2.72 4.94 6.18
N GLY A 104 3.00 4.93 4.87
CA GLY A 104 2.56 5.97 3.95
C GLY A 104 1.03 6.01 3.82
N GLY A 105 0.39 4.84 3.75
CA GLY A 105 -1.06 4.68 3.78
C GLY A 105 -1.69 5.25 5.05
N LEU A 106 -1.15 4.87 6.21
CA LEU A 106 -1.60 5.40 7.50
C LEU A 106 -1.40 6.92 7.58
N ALA A 107 -0.22 7.44 7.25
CA ALA A 107 0.06 8.88 7.29
C ALA A 107 -0.83 9.68 6.33
N ARG A 108 -1.21 9.10 5.19
CA ARG A 108 -2.09 9.74 4.20
C ARG A 108 -3.55 9.74 4.62
N HIS A 109 -4.06 8.61 5.12
CA HIS A 109 -5.50 8.43 5.34
C HIS A 109 -5.96 8.69 6.77
N ARG A 110 -5.06 8.62 7.77
CA ARG A 110 -5.35 8.98 9.17
C ARG A 110 -5.22 10.48 9.42
N VAL A 111 -6.19 11.21 8.89
CA VAL A 111 -6.28 12.68 9.04
C VAL A 111 -6.64 13.13 10.46
N ASP A 112 -7.09 12.21 11.30
CA ASP A 112 -7.42 12.40 12.72
C ASP A 112 -6.19 12.40 13.65
N TRP A 113 -5.02 11.97 13.15
CA TRP A 113 -3.80 11.93 13.94
C TRP A 113 -3.11 13.29 14.01
N PRO A 114 -2.40 13.60 15.13
CA PRO A 114 -1.60 14.80 15.21
C PRO A 114 -0.50 14.78 14.14
N THR A 115 -0.15 15.96 13.63
CA THR A 115 0.81 16.13 12.52
C THR A 115 2.13 15.42 12.80
N TRP A 116 2.64 15.48 14.04
CA TRP A 116 3.88 14.80 14.44
C TRP A 116 3.82 13.28 14.21
N THR A 117 2.74 12.60 14.62
CA THR A 117 2.60 11.17 14.39
C THR A 117 2.62 10.88 12.90
N ARG A 118 1.90 11.67 12.09
CA ARG A 118 1.93 11.50 10.62
C ARG A 118 3.33 11.68 10.05
N VAL A 119 4.10 12.66 10.54
CA VAL A 119 5.50 12.87 10.15
C VAL A 119 6.35 11.65 10.50
N VAL A 120 6.23 11.09 11.72
CA VAL A 120 6.96 9.87 12.12
C VAL A 120 6.66 8.71 11.16
N PHE A 121 5.39 8.48 10.82
CA PHE A 121 5.01 7.44 9.86
C PHE A 121 5.53 7.71 8.45
N VAL A 122 5.57 8.98 8.00
CA VAL A 122 6.21 9.34 6.73
C VAL A 122 7.71 9.03 6.76
N VAL A 123 8.40 9.39 7.83
CA VAL A 123 9.84 9.11 7.99
C VAL A 123 10.09 7.60 7.97
N LEU A 124 9.33 6.83 8.77
CA LEU A 124 9.44 5.37 8.80
C LEU A 124 9.15 4.75 7.44
N GLY A 125 8.10 5.20 6.73
CA GLY A 125 7.77 4.73 5.39
C GLY A 125 8.77 5.14 4.32
N SER A 126 9.50 6.25 4.52
CA SER A 126 10.51 6.73 3.57
C SER A 126 11.79 5.90 3.60
N THR A 127 12.04 5.13 4.66
CA THR A 127 13.25 4.30 4.80
C THR A 127 13.38 3.30 3.65
N SER A 128 12.32 2.57 3.30
CA SER A 128 12.29 1.66 2.16
C SER A 128 12.48 2.37 0.81
N ILE A 129 11.93 3.58 0.65
CA ILE A 129 12.13 4.40 -0.56
C ILE A 129 13.61 4.79 -0.69
N MET A 130 14.22 5.24 0.40
CA MET A 130 15.64 5.60 0.42
C MET A 130 16.52 4.39 0.11
N PHE A 131 16.23 3.24 0.73
CA PHE A 131 16.96 2.01 0.48
C PHE A 131 16.93 1.61 -1.00
N VAL A 132 15.74 1.56 -1.61
CA VAL A 132 15.62 1.25 -3.04
C VAL A 132 16.28 2.34 -3.89
N GLY A 133 16.10 3.62 -3.57
CA GLY A 133 16.69 4.73 -4.31
C GLY A 133 18.23 4.71 -4.32
N LEU A 134 18.85 4.33 -3.20
CA LEU A 134 20.30 4.11 -3.09
C LEU A 134 20.74 2.91 -3.92
N GLN A 135 20.02 1.79 -3.86
CA GLN A 135 20.33 0.62 -4.71
C GLN A 135 20.25 0.95 -6.20
N LEU A 136 19.23 1.71 -6.65
CA LEU A 136 19.13 2.16 -8.04
C LEU A 136 20.29 3.10 -8.41
N HIS A 137 20.76 3.93 -7.45
CA HIS A 137 21.88 4.86 -7.66
C HIS A 137 23.19 4.11 -7.84
N ASP A 138 23.45 3.07 -7.05
CA ASP A 138 24.67 2.26 -7.20
C ASP A 138 24.77 1.61 -8.60
N HIS A 139 23.63 1.29 -9.22
CA HIS A 139 23.59 0.65 -10.54
C HIS A 139 23.66 1.62 -11.73
N TRP A 140 23.04 2.81 -11.63
CA TRP A 140 22.93 3.74 -12.77
C TRP A 140 23.30 5.19 -12.46
N ALA A 141 23.87 5.45 -11.28
CA ALA A 141 24.17 6.78 -10.75
C ALA A 141 22.97 7.73 -10.91
N TRP A 142 23.21 8.94 -11.42
CA TRP A 142 22.16 9.94 -11.71
C TRP A 142 21.66 9.89 -13.16
N GLY A 143 21.79 8.75 -13.84
CA GLY A 143 21.33 8.56 -15.22
C GLY A 143 19.80 8.60 -15.37
N TRP A 144 19.32 8.69 -16.61
CA TRP A 144 17.87 8.74 -16.89
C TRP A 144 17.10 7.52 -16.35
N ARG A 145 17.75 6.34 -16.29
CA ARG A 145 17.16 5.11 -15.73
C ARG A 145 16.89 5.23 -14.24
N TRP A 146 17.75 5.93 -13.50
CA TRP A 146 17.52 6.21 -12.08
C TRP A 146 16.26 7.07 -11.89
N TRP A 147 16.13 8.14 -12.67
CA TRP A 147 14.95 9.01 -12.65
C TRP A 147 13.68 8.26 -13.05
N ALA A 148 13.73 7.43 -14.10
CA ALA A 148 12.61 6.57 -14.50
C ALA A 148 12.27 5.54 -13.41
N GLY A 149 13.28 5.01 -12.73
CA GLY A 149 13.12 4.10 -11.60
C GLY A 149 12.40 4.76 -10.43
N MET A 150 12.86 5.94 -10.02
CA MET A 150 12.21 6.71 -8.97
C MET A 150 10.80 7.17 -9.34
N ALA A 151 10.60 7.65 -10.57
CA ALA A 151 9.28 8.05 -11.05
C ALA A 151 8.29 6.88 -11.03
N GLY A 152 8.71 5.70 -11.50
CA GLY A 152 7.91 4.48 -11.45
C GLY A 152 7.61 4.02 -10.03
N LEU A 153 8.59 4.11 -9.12
CA LEU A 153 8.43 3.83 -7.70
C LEU A 153 7.34 4.73 -7.09
N PHE A 154 7.45 6.05 -7.28
CA PHE A 154 6.44 6.98 -6.77
C PHE A 154 5.06 6.76 -7.41
N ALA A 155 5.00 6.47 -8.70
CA ALA A 155 3.74 6.22 -9.40
C ALA A 155 3.03 4.95 -8.88
N VAL A 156 3.76 3.83 -8.78
CA VAL A 156 3.20 2.54 -8.35
C VAL A 156 2.81 2.60 -6.87
N TYR A 157 3.74 2.96 -5.99
CA TYR A 157 3.48 2.95 -4.55
C TYR A 157 2.58 4.10 -4.11
N GLY A 158 2.69 5.27 -4.74
CA GLY A 158 1.72 6.36 -4.57
C GLY A 158 0.32 5.96 -5.00
N GLY A 159 0.18 5.17 -6.08
CA GLY A 159 -1.08 4.59 -6.53
C GLY A 159 -1.66 3.58 -5.55
N VAL A 160 -0.84 2.65 -5.04
CA VAL A 160 -1.23 1.68 -3.98
C VAL A 160 -1.72 2.44 -2.75
N ILE A 161 -0.89 3.34 -2.22
CA ILE A 161 -1.24 4.19 -1.07
C ILE A 161 -2.52 4.98 -1.34
N ALA A 162 -2.73 5.49 -2.56
CA ALA A 162 -3.96 6.22 -2.88
C ALA A 162 -5.21 5.33 -2.87
N LEU A 163 -5.12 4.05 -3.22
CA LEU A 163 -6.23 3.10 -3.22
C LEU A 163 -6.60 2.60 -1.82
N GLU A 164 -5.70 2.69 -0.84
CA GLU A 164 -5.95 2.30 0.56
C GLU A 164 -7.03 3.15 1.29
N ARG A 165 -7.63 4.12 0.60
CA ARG A 165 -8.81 4.87 1.07
C ARG A 165 -9.97 3.97 1.50
N GLY A 166 -10.05 2.74 0.99
CA GLY A 166 -11.07 1.77 1.41
C GLY A 166 -10.89 1.33 2.86
N SER A 167 -9.66 1.02 3.26
CA SER A 167 -9.35 0.31 4.50
C SER A 167 -8.73 1.18 5.60
N MET A 168 -7.97 2.22 5.26
CA MET A 168 -7.14 2.96 6.22
C MET A 168 -7.73 4.24 6.86
N PRO A 169 -8.72 4.96 6.28
CA PRO A 169 -9.23 6.18 6.91
C PRO A 169 -9.82 5.96 8.31
N PRO A 170 -9.91 7.01 9.15
CA PRO A 170 -10.51 6.89 10.48
C PRO A 170 -11.93 6.33 10.42
N GLN A 171 -12.23 5.44 11.36
CA GLN A 171 -13.62 5.08 11.65
C GLN A 171 -14.19 6.22 12.48
N ARG A 172 -15.39 6.70 12.15
CA ARG A 172 -16.05 7.76 12.91
C ARG A 172 -16.52 7.33 14.31
N ASP A 173 -16.09 6.18 14.84
CA ASP A 173 -16.24 5.92 16.29
C ASP A 173 -15.48 4.69 16.84
N GLY A 174 -14.91 4.86 18.05
CA GLY A 174 -15.27 4.04 19.21
C GLY A 174 -14.30 3.01 19.80
N TRP A 175 -13.38 2.41 19.05
CA TRP A 175 -12.38 1.52 19.68
C TRP A 175 -11.27 2.36 20.31
N GLN A 176 -11.54 2.88 21.52
CA GLN A 176 -10.45 3.14 22.46
C GLN A 176 -9.88 1.77 22.85
N LEU A 177 -8.99 1.23 22.02
CA LEU A 177 -8.12 0.14 22.44
C LEU A 177 -7.51 0.57 23.78
N PRO A 178 -7.57 -0.28 24.82
CA PRO A 178 -6.88 -0.02 26.07
C PRO A 178 -5.43 0.37 25.74
N GLY A 179 -4.89 1.39 26.41
CA GLY A 179 -3.58 1.96 26.05
C GLY A 179 -2.49 0.90 25.89
N VAL A 180 -2.55 -0.15 26.70
CA VAL A 180 -1.66 -1.33 26.65
C VAL A 180 -1.72 -2.04 25.30
N VAL A 181 -2.92 -2.31 24.76
CA VAL A 181 -3.08 -2.99 23.46
C VAL A 181 -2.57 -2.10 22.33
N ARG A 182 -2.78 -0.78 22.42
CA ARG A 182 -2.25 0.18 21.45
C ARG A 182 -0.72 0.17 21.44
N VAL A 183 -0.08 0.23 22.61
CA VAL A 183 1.39 0.19 22.75
C VAL A 183 1.93 -1.16 22.27
N ALA A 184 1.31 -2.27 22.67
CA ALA A 184 1.72 -3.61 22.25
C ALA A 184 1.65 -3.77 20.71
N THR A 185 0.62 -3.24 20.07
CA THR A 185 0.49 -3.29 18.60
C THR A 185 1.58 -2.48 17.91
N VAL A 186 1.91 -1.29 18.43
CA VAL A 186 3.00 -0.45 17.90
C VAL A 186 4.35 -1.13 18.09
N VAL A 187 4.63 -1.67 19.28
CA VAL A 187 5.88 -2.39 19.58
C VAL A 187 6.01 -3.62 18.69
N ALA A 188 4.94 -4.41 18.54
CA ALA A 188 4.94 -5.56 17.64
C ALA A 188 5.19 -5.17 16.18
N ALA A 189 4.61 -4.06 15.70
CA ALA A 189 4.86 -3.55 14.36
C ALA A 189 6.32 -3.08 14.16
N VAL A 190 6.89 -2.39 15.16
CA VAL A 190 8.31 -1.99 15.14
C VAL A 190 9.23 -3.21 15.17
N LEU A 191 8.97 -4.19 16.02
CA LEU A 191 9.75 -5.42 16.08
C LEU A 191 9.68 -6.22 14.77
N ALA A 192 8.49 -6.34 14.17
CA ALA A 192 8.32 -6.98 12.88
C ALA A 192 9.06 -6.26 11.74
N MET A 193 9.30 -4.96 11.87
CA MET A 193 10.09 -4.16 10.92
C MET A 193 11.60 -4.32 11.15
N VAL A 194 12.05 -4.36 12.41
CA VAL A 194 13.48 -4.40 12.76
C VAL A 194 14.07 -5.81 12.65
N LEU A 195 13.28 -6.86 12.97
CA LEU A 195 13.75 -8.25 12.95
C LEU A 195 14.30 -8.70 11.57
N PRO A 196 13.67 -8.39 10.43
CA PRO A 196 14.22 -8.70 9.12
C PRO A 196 15.54 -7.97 8.81
N ILE A 197 15.70 -6.74 9.31
CA ILE A 197 16.91 -5.92 9.11
C ILE A 197 18.09 -6.51 9.90
N VAL A 198 17.84 -6.94 11.14
CA VAL A 198 18.84 -7.59 12.00
C VAL A 198 19.14 -9.01 11.51
N GLY A 199 18.13 -9.76 11.08
CA GLY A 199 18.30 -11.13 10.56
C GLY A 199 19.01 -11.22 9.20
N ALA A 200 19.00 -10.15 8.41
CA ALA A 200 19.71 -10.06 7.13
C ALA A 200 21.20 -9.67 7.27
N GLY A 201 21.71 -9.47 8.49
CA GLY A 201 23.13 -9.13 8.71
C GLY A 201 23.52 -7.71 8.26
N LEU A 202 22.55 -6.79 8.17
CA LEU A 202 22.75 -5.39 7.74
C LEU A 202 22.88 -4.40 8.91
N ALA A 203 23.40 -4.86 10.06
CA ALA A 203 23.67 -4.03 11.24
C ALA A 203 25.13 -4.13 11.64
#